data_AF-A0A9W4PQT5-F1
#
_entry.id   AF-A0A9W4PQT5-F1
#
_cell.length_a   1.000
_cell.length_b   1.000
_cell.length_c   1.000
_cell.angle_alpha   90.00
_cell.angle_beta   90.00
_cell.angle_gamma   90.00
#
_symmetry.space_group_name_H-M   'P 1'
#
loop_
_entity.id
_entity.type
_entity.pdbx_description
1 polymer ?
#
loop_
_entity_poly.entity_id
_entity_poly.type
_entity_poly.pdbx_seq_one_letter_code
_entity_poly.pdbx_strand_id
1 'polypeptide(L)'
;MSEDYQRIEVITGTARRRHWSTEAKLRIIEESFEPGETVSSVARRSGVAPNLLYRWRRLLSEGGAAAVDSDEPVVGSSEVRRLEERVRDLERLLGRKTMENEILREALAKSQTKKPTLRPLSLPKGGSR
;
A
#
# COMPACT_ATOMS: atom_id res chain seq x y z
N MET A 1 59.51 26.18 -14.57
CA MET A 1 58.47 26.30 -13.53
C MET A 1 57.15 26.14 -14.27
N SER A 2 56.61 24.91 -14.30
CA SER A 2 55.30 24.63 -14.88
C SER A 2 54.21 25.23 -14.01
N GLU A 3 53.29 25.96 -14.62
CA GLU A 3 52.03 26.34 -14.00
C GLU A 3 50.92 25.72 -14.85
N ASP A 4 50.71 24.42 -14.63
CA ASP A 4 49.55 23.70 -15.16
C ASP A 4 48.30 24.18 -14.41
N TYR A 5 47.70 25.27 -14.88
CA TYR A 5 46.43 25.76 -14.36
C TYR A 5 45.29 24.84 -14.82
N GLN A 6 44.85 23.98 -13.91
CA GLN A 6 43.65 23.18 -14.10
C GLN A 6 42.42 24.08 -14.01
N ARG A 7 41.87 24.47 -15.16
CA ARG A 7 40.61 25.21 -15.26
C ARG A 7 39.48 24.35 -14.69
N ILE A 8 38.93 24.77 -13.54
CA ILE A 8 37.73 24.18 -12.94
C ILE A 8 36.56 25.10 -13.29
N GLU A 9 35.65 24.63 -14.16
CA GLU A 9 34.39 25.30 -14.41
C GLU A 9 33.39 24.93 -13.31
N VAL A 10 33.03 25.90 -12.48
CA VAL A 10 32.03 25.75 -11.43
C VAL A 10 30.65 26.04 -12.03
N ILE A 11 29.78 25.04 -12.07
CA ILE A 11 28.40 25.18 -12.55
C ILE A 11 27.59 25.95 -11.49
N THR A 12 27.54 27.28 -11.60
CA THR A 12 26.77 28.18 -10.71
C THR A 12 25.32 28.36 -11.19
N GLY A 13 24.63 27.27 -11.50
CA GLY A 13 23.20 27.29 -11.84
C GLY A 13 22.37 26.65 -10.74
N THR A 14 21.23 27.25 -10.37
CA THR A 14 20.20 26.52 -9.60
C THR A 14 19.77 25.32 -10.44
N ALA A 15 20.20 24.12 -10.07
CA ALA A 15 19.92 22.90 -10.82
C ALA A 15 18.40 22.66 -10.87
N ARG A 16 17.74 23.14 -11.93
CA ARG A 16 16.33 22.88 -12.16
C ARG A 16 16.21 21.40 -12.49
N ARG A 17 15.61 20.64 -11.58
CA ARG A 17 15.42 19.19 -11.73
C ARG A 17 14.64 18.96 -13.04
N ARG A 18 15.29 18.30 -14.00
CA ARG A 18 14.71 18.04 -15.33
C ARG A 18 13.39 17.27 -15.15
N HIS A 19 12.32 17.79 -15.74
CA HIS A 19 11.04 17.09 -15.80
C HIS A 19 11.00 16.24 -17.07
N TRP A 20 10.51 15.00 -16.94
CA TRP A 20 10.33 14.06 -18.03
C TRP A 20 8.84 13.88 -18.27
N SER A 21 8.38 14.20 -19.48
CA SER A 21 7.02 13.82 -19.88
C SER A 21 6.91 12.30 -19.94
N THR A 22 5.71 11.78 -19.74
CA THR A 22 5.45 10.33 -19.77
C THR A 22 5.81 9.72 -21.12
N GLU A 23 5.51 10.43 -22.22
CA GLU A 23 5.94 10.02 -23.55
C GLU A 23 7.47 9.92 -23.65
N ALA A 24 8.21 10.89 -23.10
CA ALA A 24 9.67 10.84 -23.10
C ALA A 24 10.19 9.68 -22.24
N LYS A 25 9.58 9.41 -21.08
CA LYS A 25 9.92 8.23 -20.25
C LYS A 25 9.73 6.95 -21.06
N LEU A 26 8.57 6.77 -21.68
CA LEU A 26 8.23 5.57 -22.45
C LEU A 26 9.18 5.36 -23.64
N ARG A 27 9.51 6.42 -24.38
CA ARG A 27 10.48 6.35 -25.49
C ARG A 27 11.86 5.89 -25.03
N ILE A 28 12.36 6.43 -23.92
CA ILE A 28 13.67 6.05 -23.37
C ILE A 28 13.65 4.61 -22.86
N ILE A 29 12.53 4.18 -22.27
CA ILE A 29 12.35 2.79 -21.83
C ILE A 29 12.39 1.85 -23.04
N GLU A 30 11.64 2.15 -24.09
CA GLU A 30 11.57 1.37 -25.34
C GLU A 30 12.95 1.25 -25.99
N GLU A 31 13.67 2.37 -26.14
CA GLU A 31 15.06 2.39 -26.65
C GLU A 31 15.99 1.48 -25.83
N SER A 32 15.73 1.33 -24.53
CA SER A 32 16.53 0.45 -23.66
C SER A 32 16.23 -1.05 -23.81
N PHE A 33 15.15 -1.41 -24.51
CA PHE A 33 14.82 -2.79 -24.84
C PHE A 33 15.30 -3.21 -26.24
N GLU A 34 15.79 -2.27 -27.04
CA GLU A 34 16.33 -2.57 -28.37
C GLU A 34 17.51 -3.56 -28.30
N PRO A 35 17.60 -4.54 -29.23
CA PRO A 35 18.70 -5.48 -29.26
C PRO A 35 20.06 -4.79 -29.37
N GLY A 36 21.01 -5.18 -28.52
CA GLY A 36 22.35 -4.59 -28.50
C GLY A 36 22.50 -3.31 -27.70
N GLU A 37 21.40 -2.74 -27.19
CA GLU A 37 21.44 -1.60 -26.28
C GLU A 37 21.60 -2.04 -24.82
N THR A 38 22.21 -1.16 -24.03
CA THR A 38 22.31 -1.35 -22.57
C THR A 38 21.65 -0.18 -21.86
N VAL A 39 21.06 -0.44 -20.70
CA VAL A 39 20.44 0.60 -19.84
C VAL A 39 21.41 1.76 -19.60
N SER A 40 22.69 1.45 -19.34
CA SER A 40 23.73 2.45 -19.09
C SER A 40 24.11 3.27 -20.32
N SER A 41 24.02 2.69 -21.53
CA SER A 41 24.23 3.42 -22.79
C SER A 41 23.09 4.40 -23.04
N VAL A 42 21.86 3.91 -23.00
CA VAL A 42 20.63 4.69 -23.23
C VAL A 42 20.51 5.80 -22.19
N ALA A 43 20.70 5.49 -20.92
CA ALA A 43 20.66 6.47 -19.83
C ALA A 43 21.65 7.63 -20.05
N ARG A 44 22.88 7.35 -20.51
CA ARG A 44 23.88 8.39 -20.82
C ARG A 44 23.45 9.25 -22.02
N ARG A 45 22.95 8.64 -23.11
CA ARG A 45 22.46 9.39 -24.29
C ARG A 45 21.29 10.30 -23.94
N SER A 46 20.35 9.81 -23.13
CA SER A 46 19.15 10.58 -22.76
C SER A 46 19.43 11.57 -21.62
N GLY A 47 20.56 11.46 -20.91
CA GLY A 47 20.84 12.28 -19.73
C GLY A 47 19.95 11.92 -18.54
N VAL A 48 19.68 10.63 -18.36
CA VAL A 48 18.92 10.04 -17.26
C VAL A 48 19.87 9.24 -16.37
N ALA A 49 19.63 9.19 -15.06
CA ALA A 49 20.40 8.31 -14.18
C ALA A 49 20.03 6.84 -14.47
N PRO A 50 20.99 5.90 -14.62
CA PRO A 50 20.70 4.49 -14.90
C PRO A 50 19.70 3.86 -13.91
N ASN A 51 19.82 4.16 -12.61
CA ASN A 51 18.90 3.69 -11.58
C ASN A 51 17.45 4.13 -11.82
N LEU A 52 17.25 5.35 -12.34
CA LEU A 52 15.92 5.86 -12.67
C LEU A 52 15.33 5.10 -13.86
N LEU A 53 16.14 4.80 -14.88
CA LEU A 53 15.70 4.01 -16.03
C LEU A 53 15.35 2.56 -15.63
N TYR A 54 16.12 1.93 -14.73
CA TYR A 54 15.76 0.63 -14.16
C TYR A 54 14.42 0.66 -13.44
N ARG A 55 14.17 1.72 -12.64
CA ARG A 55 12.90 1.90 -11.95
C ARG A 55 11.74 2.04 -12.94
N TRP A 56 11.89 2.84 -13.99
CA TRP A 56 10.85 3.00 -15.00
C TRP A 56 10.56 1.71 -15.77
N ARG A 57 11.60 0.91 -16.11
CA ARG A 57 11.40 -0.42 -16.71
C ARG A 57 10.59 -1.34 -15.80
N ARG A 58 10.88 -1.33 -14.50
CA ARG A 58 10.14 -2.10 -13.50
C ARG A 58 8.68 -1.65 -13.43
N LEU A 59 8.43 -0.34 -13.33
CA LEU A 59 7.07 0.21 -13.30
C LEU A 59 6.29 -0.14 -14.58
N LEU A 60 6.92 -0.07 -15.75
CA LEU A 60 6.30 -0.48 -17.01
C LEU A 60 5.91 -1.97 -16.99
N SER A 61 6.79 -2.84 -16.47
CA SER A 61 6.53 -4.27 -16.40
C SER A 61 5.45 -4.65 -15.38
N GLU A 62 5.36 -3.93 -14.26
CA GLU A 62 4.42 -4.24 -13.16
C GLU A 62 3.05 -3.56 -13.35
N GLY A 63 3.03 -2.37 -13.95
CA GLY A 63 1.86 -1.49 -13.96
C GLY A 63 1.64 -0.71 -15.25
N GLY A 64 2.40 -1.01 -16.30
CA GLY A 64 2.25 -0.38 -17.62
C GLY A 64 2.55 1.12 -17.63
N ALA A 65 2.03 1.81 -18.65
CA ALA A 65 2.24 3.24 -18.83
C ALA A 65 1.68 4.09 -17.68
N ALA A 66 0.60 3.64 -17.03
CA ALA A 66 0.00 4.33 -15.89
C ALA A 66 0.96 4.41 -14.69
N ALA A 67 1.68 3.33 -14.39
CA ALA A 67 2.70 3.34 -13.33
C ALA A 67 3.93 4.19 -13.67
N VAL A 68 4.31 4.27 -14.95
CA VAL A 68 5.41 5.14 -15.42
C VAL A 68 5.02 6.62 -15.36
N ASP A 69 3.77 6.93 -15.66
CA ASP A 69 3.19 8.28 -15.57
C ASP A 69 3.22 8.80 -14.13
N SER A 70 2.62 8.06 -13.20
CA SER A 70 2.54 8.38 -11.78
C SER A 70 3.86 8.21 -11.03
N ASP A 71 4.84 7.51 -11.61
CA ASP A 71 6.08 7.10 -10.95
C ASP A 71 5.84 6.17 -9.74
N GLU A 72 4.66 5.54 -9.66
CA GLU A 72 4.21 4.68 -8.56
C GLU A 72 3.66 3.35 -9.08
N PRO A 73 3.87 2.23 -8.37
CA PRO A 73 3.28 0.96 -8.76
C PRO A 73 1.74 1.03 -8.70
N VAL A 74 1.07 0.47 -9.71
CA VAL A 74 -0.40 0.43 -9.77
C VAL A 74 -0.93 -0.97 -9.55
N VAL A 75 -2.09 -1.08 -8.91
CA VAL A 75 -2.81 -2.34 -8.72
C VAL A 75 -3.80 -2.53 -9.88
N GLY A 76 -3.91 -3.75 -10.39
CA GLY A 76 -4.86 -4.09 -11.46
C GLY A 76 -6.32 -3.88 -11.04
N SER A 77 -7.16 -3.46 -11.99
CA SER A 77 -8.58 -3.17 -11.74
C SER A 77 -9.39 -4.37 -11.24
N SER A 78 -8.98 -5.59 -11.60
CA SER A 78 -9.57 -6.83 -11.10
C SER A 78 -9.34 -7.03 -9.60
N GLU A 79 -8.14 -6.74 -9.11
CA GLU A 79 -7.81 -6.86 -7.69
C GLU A 79 -8.50 -5.73 -6.89
N VAL A 80 -8.59 -4.53 -7.45
CA VAL A 80 -9.39 -3.45 -6.86
C VAL A 80 -10.85 -3.89 -6.69
N ARG A 81 -11.49 -4.42 -7.74
CA ARG A 81 -12.88 -4.92 -7.67
C ARG A 81 -13.03 -6.04 -6.63
N ARG A 82 -12.09 -6.98 -6.58
CA ARG A 82 -12.09 -8.08 -5.60
C ARG A 82 -12.01 -7.56 -4.17
N LEU A 83 -11.16 -6.56 -3.92
CA LEU A 83 -11.03 -5.93 -2.61
C LEU A 83 -12.31 -5.19 -2.22
N GLU A 84 -12.92 -4.45 -3.15
CA GLU A 84 -14.22 -3.78 -2.93
C GLU A 84 -15.34 -4.77 -2.60
N GLU A 85 -15.41 -5.90 -3.32
CA GLU A 85 -16.36 -6.98 -3.01
C GLU A 85 -16.12 -7.54 -1.60
N ARG A 86 -14.85 -7.76 -1.23
CA ARG A 86 -14.50 -8.25 0.09
C ARG A 86 -14.89 -7.26 1.19
N VAL A 87 -14.64 -5.97 0.98
CA VAL A 87 -15.04 -4.92 1.92
C VAL A 87 -16.54 -4.94 2.13
N ARG A 88 -17.33 -4.99 1.04
CA ARG A 88 -18.78 -5.03 1.11
C ARG A 88 -19.30 -6.25 1.91
N ASP A 89 -18.70 -7.41 1.71
CA ASP A 89 -19.09 -8.62 2.44
C ASP A 89 -18.72 -8.56 3.92
N LEU A 90 -17.56 -7.99 4.24
CA LEU A 90 -17.13 -7.76 5.62
C LEU A 90 -18.05 -6.77 6.33
N GLU A 91 -18.45 -5.68 5.69
CA GLU A 91 -19.40 -4.70 6.24
C GLU A 91 -20.75 -5.36 6.55
N ARG A 92 -21.27 -6.19 5.65
CA ARG A 92 -22.52 -6.94 5.89
C ARG A 92 -22.40 -7.92 7.05
N LEU A 93 -21.27 -8.65 7.13
CA LEU A 93 -21.01 -9.58 8.22
C LEU A 93 -20.90 -8.86 9.56
N LEU A 94 -20.19 -7.73 9.57
CA LEU A 94 -20.06 -6.89 10.76
C LEU A 94 -21.42 -6.39 11.22
N GLY A 95 -22.26 -5.87 10.32
CA GLY A 95 -23.62 -5.44 10.64
C GLY A 95 -24.46 -6.55 11.29
N ARG A 96 -24.44 -7.77 10.72
CA ARG A 96 -25.12 -8.94 11.32
C ARG A 96 -24.61 -9.25 12.73
N LYS A 97 -23.28 -9.27 12.91
CA LYS A 97 -22.67 -9.61 14.20
C LYS A 97 -22.88 -8.54 15.26
N THR A 98 -22.92 -7.26 14.89
CA THR A 98 -23.27 -6.17 15.79
C THR A 98 -24.69 -6.36 16.33
N MET A 99 -25.65 -6.61 15.43
CA MET A 99 -27.04 -6.83 15.82
C MET A 99 -27.22 -8.07 16.71
N GLU A 100 -26.57 -9.19 16.38
CA GLU A 100 -26.56 -10.38 17.25
C GLU A 100 -26.03 -10.06 18.66
N ASN A 101 -24.94 -9.28 18.75
CA ASN A 101 -24.36 -8.90 20.04
C ASN A 101 -25.29 -8.03 20.88
N GLU A 102 -25.96 -7.06 20.25
CA GLU A 102 -26.92 -6.18 20.91
C GLU A 102 -28.09 -6.99 21.49
N ILE A 103 -28.69 -7.87 20.69
CA ILE A 103 -29.78 -8.75 21.13
C ILE A 103 -29.33 -9.62 22.32
N LEU A 104 -28.14 -10.21 22.23
CA LEU A 104 -27.61 -11.06 23.31
C LEU A 104 -27.37 -10.25 24.59
N ARG A 105 -26.84 -9.03 24.49
CA ARG A 105 -26.64 -8.15 25.64
C ARG A 105 -27.96 -7.74 26.28
N GLU A 106 -28.97 -7.40 25.49
CA GLU A 106 -30.32 -7.11 26.02
C GLU A 106 -30.94 -8.32 26.72
N ALA A 107 -30.81 -9.52 26.13
CA ALA A 107 -31.29 -10.75 26.73
C ALA A 107 -30.60 -11.05 28.06
N LEU A 108 -29.27 -10.86 28.13
CA LEU A 108 -28.50 -11.00 29.37
C LEU A 108 -28.90 -9.95 30.42
N ALA A 109 -29.14 -8.70 30.04
CA ALA A 109 -29.60 -7.68 30.97
C ALA A 109 -30.96 -8.07 31.61
N LYS A 110 -31.89 -8.61 30.81
CA LYS A 110 -33.19 -9.10 31.27
C LYS A 110 -33.10 -10.34 32.17
N SER A 111 -32.08 -11.19 32.02
CA SER A 111 -31.90 -12.37 32.87
C SER A 111 -31.20 -12.03 34.19
N GLN A 112 -30.26 -11.07 34.20
CA GLN A 112 -29.58 -10.64 35.42
C GLN A 112 -30.50 -9.91 36.39
N THR A 113 -31.46 -9.11 35.90
CA THR A 113 -32.50 -8.48 36.74
C THR A 113 -33.44 -9.50 37.40
N LYS A 114 -33.50 -10.71 36.85
CA LYS A 114 -34.32 -11.82 37.37
C LYS A 114 -33.55 -12.81 38.23
N LYS A 115 -32.24 -12.64 38.50
CA LYS A 115 -31.56 -13.48 39.49
C LYS A 115 -32.28 -13.30 40.84
N PRO A 116 -33.05 -14.30 41.31
CA PRO A 116 -33.42 -14.32 42.71
C PRO A 116 -32.09 -14.51 43.44
N THR A 117 -31.78 -13.65 44.40
CA THR A 117 -30.75 -13.97 45.39
C THR A 117 -31.16 -15.29 46.04
N LEU A 118 -30.70 -16.41 45.50
CA LEU A 118 -30.86 -17.71 46.13
C LEU A 118 -30.06 -17.63 47.42
N ARG A 119 -30.78 -17.36 48.52
CA ARG A 119 -30.27 -17.51 49.88
C ARG A 119 -29.69 -18.92 49.96
N PRO A 120 -28.47 -19.13 50.47
CA PRO A 120 -27.98 -20.47 50.70
C PRO A 120 -28.99 -21.14 51.65
N LEU A 121 -29.60 -22.23 51.21
CA LEU A 121 -30.52 -22.99 52.04
C LEU A 121 -29.67 -23.65 53.13
N SER A 122 -29.58 -23.03 54.29
CA SER A 122 -28.95 -23.64 55.46
C SER A 122 -29.79 -24.84 55.89
N LEU A 123 -29.24 -26.04 55.71
CA LEU A 123 -29.83 -27.30 56.17
C LEU A 123 -30.10 -27.23 57.69
N PRO A 124 -31.29 -27.61 58.17
CA PRO A 124 -31.56 -27.63 59.60
C PRO A 124 -30.68 -28.67 60.27
N LYS A 125 -29.94 -28.27 61.31
CA LYS A 125 -29.19 -29.20 62.17
C LYS A 125 -30.20 -30.17 62.79
N GLY A 126 -30.10 -31.45 62.41
CA GLY A 126 -30.91 -32.52 62.98
C GLY A 126 -30.77 -32.54 64.49
N GLY A 127 -31.88 -32.31 65.19
CA GLY A 127 -31.97 -32.50 66.63
C GLY A 127 -31.97 -34.00 66.94
N SER A 128 -30.91 -34.47 67.59
CA SER A 128 -30.92 -35.74 68.31
C SER A 128 -31.67 -35.57 69.61
N ARG A 129 -32.73 -36.37 69.82
CA ARG A 129 -33.07 -37.02 71.10
C ARG A 129 -33.82 -38.31 70.81
#